data_AF-A0AAV8ZEL8-F1
#
_entry.id   AF-A0AAV8ZEL8-F1
#
_cell.length_a   1.000
_cell.length_b   1.000
_cell.length_c   1.000
_cell.angle_alpha   90.00
_cell.angle_beta   90.00
_cell.angle_gamma   90.00
#
_symmetry.space_group_name_H-M   'P 1'
#
loop_
_entity.id
_entity.type
_entity.pdbx_description
1 polymer ?
#
loop_
_entity_poly.entity_id
_entity_poly.type
_entity_poly.pdbx_seq_one_letter_code
_entity_poly.pdbx_strand_id
1 'polypeptide(L)' 'MEGDRRITLTEIAEEVDISYGSAQQIMRVDLGFHKVSARWVPRLLSDEHKRHRLEVYQLS' A
#
# COMPACT_ATOMS: atom_id res chain seq x y z
N MET A 1 10.49 -4.56 -13.34
CA MET A 1 10.37 -3.20 -12.77
C MET A 1 9.89 -3.35 -11.34
N GLU A 2 10.82 -3.54 -10.42
CA GLU A 2 10.52 -3.63 -8.99
C GLU A 2 10.98 -2.32 -8.35
N GLY A 3 10.22 -1.27 -8.63
CA GLY A 3 10.35 0.02 -7.95
C GLY A 3 9.35 0.07 -6.79
N ASP A 4 9.69 0.79 -5.72
CA ASP A 4 8.76 1.03 -4.62
C ASP A 4 7.47 1.66 -5.19
N ARG A 5 6.34 0.96 -5.02
CA ARG A 5 5.02 1.43 -5.47
C ARG A 5 4.42 2.46 -4.50
N ARG A 6 5.14 2.85 -3.45
CA ARG A 6 4.72 3.86 -2.49
C ARG A 6 5.15 5.24 -2.95
N ILE A 7 4.39 5.78 -3.88
CA ILE A 7 4.44 7.19 -4.26
C ILE A 7 3.22 7.92 -3.70
N THR A 8 3.42 9.16 -3.27
CA THR A 8 2.36 10.03 -2.75
C THR A 8 1.71 10.82 -3.87
N LEU A 9 0.47 11.29 -3.63
CA LEU A 9 -0.22 12.18 -4.56
C LEU A 9 0.51 13.52 -4.74
N THR A 10 1.23 13.97 -3.71
CA THR A 10 2.03 15.21 -3.79
C THR A 10 3.20 15.05 -4.74
N GLU A 11 3.98 13.96 -4.61
CA GLU A 11 5.09 13.67 -5.53
C GLU A 11 4.61 13.54 -6.97
N ILE A 12 3.46 12.88 -7.21
CA ILE A 12 2.86 12.79 -8.54
C ILE A 12 2.46 14.17 -9.07
N ALA A 13 1.83 14.99 -8.23
CA ALA A 13 1.37 16.32 -8.62
C ALA A 13 2.55 17.24 -8.99
N GLU A 14 3.64 17.17 -8.22
CA GLU A 14 4.87 17.92 -8.47
C GLU A 14 5.59 17.44 -9.73
N GLU A 15 5.72 16.12 -9.94
CA GLU A 15 6.40 15.54 -11.11
C GLU A 15 5.69 15.88 -12.43
N VAL A 16 4.35 15.94 -12.41
CA VAL A 16 3.52 16.17 -13.62
C VAL A 16 3.06 17.64 -13.71
N ASP A 17 3.48 18.50 -12.77
CA ASP A 17 3.13 19.92 -12.68
C ASP A 17 1.61 20.18 -12.77
N ILE A 18 0.85 19.44 -11.97
CA ILE A 18 -0.62 19.57 -11.88
C ILE A 18 -1.05 19.84 -10.44
N SER A 19 -2.29 20.32 -10.26
CA SER A 19 -2.83 20.48 -8.92
C SER A 19 -3.02 19.12 -8.22
N TYR A 20 -2.87 19.11 -6.90
CA TYR A 20 -3.14 17.92 -6.07
C TYR A 20 -4.55 17.36 -6.30
N GLY A 21 -5.55 18.23 -6.49
CA GLY A 21 -6.93 17.82 -6.76
C GLY A 21 -7.08 17.10 -8.11
N SER A 22 -6.39 17.60 -9.14
CA SER A 22 -6.33 16.96 -10.45
C SER A 22 -5.65 15.58 -10.36
N ALA A 23 -4.50 15.50 -9.67
CA ALA A 23 -3.82 14.23 -9.44
C ALA A 23 -4.71 13.23 -8.70
N GLN A 24 -5.43 13.67 -7.66
CA GLN A 24 -6.37 12.85 -6.92
C GLN A 24 -7.51 12.32 -7.80
N GLN A 25 -8.10 13.17 -8.66
CA GLN A 25 -9.17 12.77 -9.56
C GLN A 25 -8.70 11.72 -10.58
N ILE A 26 -7.57 11.98 -11.24
CA ILE A 26 -7.01 11.05 -12.23
C ILE A 26 -6.70 9.71 -11.58
N MET A 27 -6.01 9.73 -10.44
CA MET A 27 -5.64 8.51 -9.74
C MET A 27 -6.88 7.72 -9.30
N ARG A 28 -7.90 8.37 -8.73
CA ARG A 28 -9.07 7.67 -8.18
C ARG A 28 -10.13 7.28 -9.21
N VAL A 29 -10.40 8.15 -10.18
CA VAL A 29 -11.52 8.03 -11.11
C VAL A 29 -11.06 7.47 -12.44
N ASP A 30 -10.10 8.12 -13.09
CA ASP A 30 -9.69 7.77 -14.46
C ASP A 30 -8.86 6.49 -14.49
N LEU A 31 -7.98 6.33 -13.50
CA LEU A 31 -7.10 5.16 -13.38
C LEU A 31 -7.59 4.11 -12.37
N GLY A 32 -8.60 4.44 -11.56
CA GLY A 32 -9.20 3.51 -10.60
C GLY A 32 -8.28 3.07 -9.45
N PHE A 33 -7.22 3.81 -9.15
CA PHE A 33 -6.35 3.51 -8.02
C PHE A 33 -6.99 3.88 -6.68
N HIS A 34 -6.63 3.09 -5.67
CA HIS A 34 -7.03 3.31 -4.29
C HIS A 34 -5.82 3.53 -3.39
N LYS A 35 -6.01 4.32 -2.33
CA LYS A 35 -4.98 4.52 -1.32
C LYS A 35 -4.68 3.18 -0.63
N VAL A 36 -3.42 2.77 -0.67
CA VAL A 36 -2.96 1.60 0.08
C VAL A 36 -3.02 1.94 1.57
N SER A 37 -3.78 1.15 2.33
CA SER A 37 -3.79 1.20 3.80
C SER A 37 -2.92 0.06 4.34
N ALA A 38 -1.89 0.42 5.11
CA ALA A 38 -1.08 -0.58 5.81
C ALA A 38 -1.81 -1.04 7.07
N ARG A 39 -1.92 -2.36 7.26
CA ARG A 39 -2.40 -2.92 8.54
C ARG A 39 -1.27 -2.87 9.57
N TRP A 40 -1.62 -2.56 10.82
CA TRP A 40 -0.67 -2.69 11.92
C TRP A 40 -0.32 -4.18 12.12
N VAL A 41 0.95 -4.52 11.98
CA VAL A 41 1.48 -5.86 12.22
C VAL A 41 2.56 -5.77 13.31
N PRO A 42 2.58 -6.69 14.30
CA PRO A 42 3.67 -6.78 15.26
C PRO A 42 5.02 -6.90 14.52
N ARG A 43 5.95 -5.99 14.82
CA ARG A 43 7.20 -5.85 14.04
C ARG A 43 8.18 -7.02 14.21
N LEU A 44 8.03 -7.80 15.28
CA LEU A 44 8.95 -8.87 15.68
C LEU A 44 8.16 -10.14 15.97
N LEU A 45 7.75 -10.82 14.90
CA LEU A 45 7.29 -12.19 15.02
C LEU A 45 8.53 -13.08 15.03
N SER A 46 8.72 -13.83 16.13
CA SER A 46 9.68 -14.94 16.15
C SER A 46 9.26 -15.99 15.12
N ASP A 47 10.18 -16.86 14.72
CA ASP A 47 9.85 -17.93 13.78
C ASP A 47 8.84 -18.93 14.35
N GLU A 48 8.77 -19.05 15.67
CA GLU A 48 7.70 -19.78 16.37
C GLU A 48 6.34 -19.09 16.21
N HIS A 49 6.25 -17.77 16.41
CA HIS A 49 5.00 -17.04 16.18
C HIS A 49 4.53 -17.12 14.72
N LYS A 50 5.46 -17.14 13.75
CA LYS A 50 5.12 -17.33 12.33
C LYS A 50 4.55 -18.72 12.06
N ARG A 51 5.19 -19.77 12.60
CA ARG A 51 4.72 -21.17 12.46
C ARG A 51 3.35 -21.38 13.09
N HIS A 52 3.14 -20.90 14.31
CA HIS A 52 1.85 -21.02 14.97
C HIS A 52 0.72 -20.34 14.18
N ARG A 53 0.98 -19.16 13.60
CA ARG A 53 0.00 -18.51 12.73
C ARG A 53 -0.35 -19.34 11.49
N LEU A 54 0.63 -20.00 10.86
CA LEU A 54 0.37 -20.88 9.71
C LEU A 54 -0.48 -22.09 10.09
N GLU A 55 -0.17 -22.73 11.22
CA GLU A 55 -0.90 -23.90 11.73
C GLU A 55 -2.36 -23.55 12.03
N VAL A 56 -2.62 -22.42 12.70
CA VAL A 56 -3.99 -21.96 12.99
C VAL A 56 -4.80 -21.71 11.72
N TYR A 57 -4.18 -21.17 10.66
CA TYR A 57 -4.84 -20.93 9.38
C TYR A 57 -5.11 -22.19 8.56
N GLN A 58 -4.30 -23.24 8.71
CA GLN A 58 -4.49 -24.51 7.99
C GLN A 58 -5.55 -25.41 8.63
N LEU A 59 -5.87 -25.17 9.90
CA LEU A 59 -6.88 -25.90 10.67
C LEU A 59 -8.27 -25.24 10.61
N SER A 60 -8.41 -24.07 9.97
CA SER A 60 -9.68 -23.37 9.72
C SER A 60 -10.16 -23.60 8.29
#